data_AF-A0A832A676-F1
#
_entry.id   AF-A0A832A676-F1
#
_cell.length_a   1.000
_cell.length_b   1.000
_cell.length_c   1.000
_cell.angle_alpha   90.00
_cell.angle_beta   90.00
_cell.angle_gamma   90.00
#
_symmetry.space_group_name_H-M   'P 1'
#
loop_
_entity.id
_entity.type
_entity.pdbx_description
1 polymer ?
#
loop_
_entity_poly.entity_id
_entity_poly.type
_entity_poly.pdbx_seq_one_letter_code
_entity_poly.pdbx_strand_id
1 'polypeptide(L)' 'MKETKTKAGLFGIGLDTYWPQFAGLKERLLGYQAQVRGRLESFGLEVVDAGLVDNP' A
#
# COMPACT_ATOMS: atom_id res chain seq x y z
N MET A 1 1.59 15.12 -27.67
CA MET A 1 0.76 15.22 -26.46
C MET A 1 1.37 14.33 -25.39
N LYS A 2 1.43 14.78 -24.13
CA LYS A 2 1.82 13.90 -23.01
C LYS A 2 0.61 13.03 -22.69
N GLU A 3 0.76 11.71 -22.74
CA GLU A 3 -0.30 10.81 -22.29
C GLU A 3 -0.48 10.96 -20.78
N THR A 4 -1.69 11.31 -20.35
CA THR A 4 -2.02 11.45 -18.93
C THR A 4 -2.45 10.09 -18.40
N LYS A 5 -1.62 9.47 -17.54
CA LYS A 5 -2.01 8.24 -16.85
C LYS A 5 -3.01 8.53 -15.73
N THR A 6 -4.02 7.67 -15.59
CA THR A 6 -4.93 7.70 -14.45
C THR A 6 -4.15 7.43 -13.17
N LYS A 7 -4.31 8.29 -12.17
CA LYS A 7 -3.64 8.16 -10.88
C LYS A 7 -4.56 7.47 -9.86
N ALA A 8 -3.97 6.60 -9.05
CA ALA A 8 -4.65 5.97 -7.92
C ALA A 8 -3.83 6.15 -6.63
N GLY A 9 -4.48 6.56 -5.56
CA GLY A 9 -3.88 6.56 -4.22
C GLY A 9 -4.06 5.20 -3.55
N LEU A 10 -3.00 4.67 -2.96
CA LEU A 10 -3.00 3.44 -2.17
C LEU A 10 -2.50 3.74 -0.77
N PHE A 11 -3.27 3.35 0.26
CA PHE A 11 -2.82 3.35 1.64
C PHE A 11 -3.43 2.16 2.37
N GLY A 12 -2.66 1.54 3.25
CA GLY A 12 -3.15 0.58 4.22
C GLY A 12 -3.59 1.30 5.49
N ILE A 13 -4.54 0.73 6.21
CA ILE A 13 -4.89 1.15 7.57
C ILE A 13 -4.46 0.06 8.56
N GLY A 14 -3.89 0.48 9.67
CA GLY A 14 -3.46 -0.39 10.75
C GLY A 14 -3.73 0.21 12.12
N LEU A 15 -3.37 -0.54 13.15
CA LEU A 15 -3.30 -0.07 14.51
C LEU A 15 -2.00 -0.59 15.11
N ASP A 16 -1.09 0.31 15.44
CA ASP A 16 0.28 -0.01 15.85
C ASP A 16 0.38 -0.93 17.08
N THR A 17 -0.63 -0.88 17.96
CA THR A 17 -0.71 -1.74 19.16
C THR A 17 -0.62 -3.24 18.86
N TYR A 18 -0.91 -3.67 17.63
CA TYR A 18 -0.81 -5.07 17.21
C TYR A 18 0.62 -5.52 16.86
N TRP A 19 1.52 -4.61 16.50
CA TRP A 19 2.87 -4.95 16.04
C TRP A 19 3.71 -5.71 17.07
N PRO A 20 3.72 -5.36 18.39
CA PRO A 20 4.44 -6.15 19.38
C PRO A 20 3.72 -7.47 19.72
N GLN A 21 2.44 -7.62 19.42
CA GLN A 21 1.65 -8.82 19.74
C GLN A 21 1.83 -9.95 18.72
N PHE A 22 2.07 -9.58 17.45
CA PHE A 22 2.13 -10.53 16.34
C PHE A 22 3.39 -10.31 15.51
N ALA A 23 4.46 -11.01 15.87
CA ALA A 23 5.73 -10.98 15.15
C ALA A 23 5.52 -11.28 13.65
N GLY A 24 6.03 -10.41 12.78
CA GLY A 24 5.94 -10.57 11.33
C GLY A 24 4.63 -10.08 10.68
N LEU A 25 3.62 -9.66 11.46
CA LEU A 25 2.33 -9.24 10.91
C LEU A 25 2.48 -7.99 10.04
N LYS A 26 3.21 -6.97 10.53
CA LYS A 26 3.41 -5.71 9.80
C LYS A 26 4.10 -5.95 8.45
N GLU A 27 5.15 -6.77 8.43
CA GLU A 27 5.91 -7.12 7.24
C GLU A 27 5.03 -7.86 6.23
N ARG A 28 4.20 -8.79 6.71
CA ARG A 28 3.25 -9.53 5.86
C ARG A 28 2.21 -8.61 5.22
N LEU A 29 1.66 -7.66 5.98
CA LEU A 29 0.68 -6.70 5.47
C LEU A 29 1.30 -5.72 4.46
N LEU A 30 2.51 -5.22 4.72
CA LEU A 30 3.27 -4.42 3.76
C LEU A 30 3.56 -5.21 2.47
N GLY A 31 3.87 -6.50 2.59
CA GLY A 31 4.01 -7.41 1.45
C GLY A 31 2.74 -7.52 0.61
N TYR A 32 1.57 -7.63 1.24
CA TYR A 32 0.29 -7.62 0.53
C TYR A 32 -0.02 -6.28 -0.13
N GLN A 33 0.29 -5.16 0.53
CA GLN A 33 0.17 -3.83 -0.07
C GLN A 33 1.03 -3.70 -1.34
N ALA A 34 2.27 -4.19 -1.31
CA ALA A 34 3.14 -4.20 -2.48
C ALA A 34 2.58 -5.07 -3.63
N GLN A 35 1.97 -6.22 -3.32
CA GLN A 35 1.29 -7.05 -4.33
C GLN A 35 0.09 -6.33 -4.96
N VAL A 36 -0.72 -5.65 -4.15
CA VAL A 36 -1.86 -4.84 -4.62
C VAL A 36 -1.38 -3.70 -5.52
N ARG A 37 -0.33 -2.97 -5.09
CA ARG A 37 0.31 -1.94 -5.89
C ARG A 37 0.76 -2.45 -7.25
N GLY A 38 1.51 -3.55 -7.29
CA GLY A 38 2.00 -4.12 -8.55
C GLY A 38 0.87 -4.54 -9.48
N ARG A 39 -0.24 -5.05 -8.93
CA ARG A 39 -1.43 -5.38 -9.72
C ARG A 39 -2.12 -4.12 -10.28
N LEU A 40 -2.22 -3.04 -9.49
CA LEU A 40 -2.75 -1.77 -9.97
C LEU A 40 -1.86 -1.17 -11.08
N GLU A 41 -0.54 -1.16 -10.89
CA GLU A 41 0.41 -0.69 -11.90
C GLU A 41 0.33 -1.54 -13.20
N SER A 42 0.05 -2.84 -13.10
CA SER A 42 -0.13 -3.72 -14.26
C SER A 42 -1.33 -3.35 -15.16
N PHE A 43 -2.30 -2.59 -14.64
CA PHE A 43 -3.40 -2.03 -15.42
C PHE A 43 -3.07 -0.67 -16.06
N GLY A 44 -1.81 -0.22 -15.98
CA GLY A 44 -1.35 1.03 -16.58
C GLY A 44 -1.55 2.28 -15.72
N LEU A 45 -1.94 2.12 -14.45
CA LEU A 45 -2.12 3.23 -13.51
C LEU A 45 -0.78 3.79 -13.02
N GLU A 46 -0.77 5.08 -12.71
CA GLU A 46 0.25 5.69 -11.85
C GLU A 46 -0.20 5.58 -10.39
N VAL A 47 0.41 4.68 -9.62
CA VAL A 47 0.03 4.45 -8.22
C VAL A 47 0.87 5.32 -7.30
N VAL A 48 0.18 6.12 -6.48
CA VAL A 48 0.77 6.88 -5.37
C VAL A 48 0.56 6.08 -4.10
N ASP A 49 1.61 5.43 -3.62
CA ASP A 49 1.57 4.62 -2.42
C ASP A 49 1.97 5.45 -1.20
N ALA A 50 1.02 5.66 -0.28
CA ALA A 50 1.22 6.37 0.98
C ALA A 50 1.59 5.44 2.15
N GLY A 51 1.79 4.13 1.89
CA GLY A 51 2.21 3.17 2.91
C GLY A 51 1.09 2.80 3.88
N LEU A 52 1.46 2.42 5.09
CA LEU A 52 0.55 1.99 6.14
C LEU A 52 0.32 3.14 7.13
N VAL A 53 -0.92 3.60 7.25
CA VAL A 53 -1.36 4.56 8.25
C VAL A 53 -1.79 3.78 9.49
N ASP A 54 -0.91 3.71 10.49
CA ASP A 54 -1.11 2.89 11.69
C ASP A 54 -1.07 3.68 13.01
N ASN A 55 -0.85 5.00 12.96
CA ASN A 55 -0.85 5.92 14.09
C ASN A 55 -1.45 7.28 13.70
N PRO A 56 -2.23 7.95 14.59
CA PRO A 56 -2.79 9.29 14.36
C PRO A 56 -1.76 10.41 14.22
#